data_AF-A0A920AB40-F1
#
_entry.id   AF-A0A920AB40-F1
#
_cell.length_a   1.000
_cell.length_b   1.000
_cell.length_c   1.000
_cell.angle_alpha   90.00
_cell.angle_beta   90.00
_cell.angle_gamma   90.00
#
_symmetry.space_group_name_H-M   'P 1'
#
loop_
_entity.id
_entity.type
_entity.pdbx_description
1 polymer ?
#
loop_
_entity_poly.entity_id
_entity_poly.type
_entity_poly.pdbx_seq_one_letter_code
_entity_poly.pdbx_strand_id
1 'polypeptide(L)' 'MLRTPNFGRKSLNEIKEVLAEMGLHLGMNVPNWPPENIEDLAKRFEENY' A
#
# COMPACT_ATOMS: atom_id res chain seq x y z
N MET A 1 3.13 -5.46 10.44
CA MET A 1 3.90 -4.22 10.20
C MET A 1 4.80 -3.84 11.37
N LEU A 2 4.33 -3.70 12.63
CA LEU A 2 5.22 -3.41 13.78
C LEU A 2 6.25 -4.51 14.14
N ARG A 3 6.17 -5.68 13.50
CA ARG A 3 7.15 -6.77 13.62
C ARG A 3 8.19 -6.75 12.50
N THR A 4 8.05 -5.84 11.52
CA THR A 4 9.00 -5.67 10.43
C THR A 4 10.22 -4.90 10.97
N PRO A 5 11.47 -5.35 10.69
CA PRO A 5 12.66 -4.64 11.15
C PRO A 5 12.62 -3.16 10.75
N ASN A 6 13.02 -2.28 11.67
CA ASN A 6 13.02 -0.81 11.50
C ASN A 6 11.64 -0.16 11.27
N PHE A 7 10.54 -0.91 11.37
CA PHE A 7 9.20 -0.36 11.22
C PHE A 7 8.54 -0.13 12.59
N GLY A 8 8.63 1.11 13.08
CA GLY A 8 8.15 1.49 14.41
C GLY A 8 6.74 2.07 14.45
N ARG A 9 6.29 2.44 15.66
CA ARG A 9 5.01 3.14 15.89
C ARG A 9 4.93 4.47 15.14
N LYS A 10 6.06 5.20 15.06
CA LYS A 10 6.15 6.47 14.33
C LYS A 10 5.84 6.28 12.85
N SER A 11 6.55 5.37 12.18
CA SER A 11 6.31 5.03 10.77
C SER A 11 4.89 4.54 10.52
N LEU A 12 4.31 3.77 11.45
CA LEU A 12 2.92 3.32 11.33
C LEU A 12 1.93 4.50 11.41
N ASN A 13 2.18 5.48 12.27
CA ASN A 13 1.32 6.66 12.39
C ASN A 13 1.44 7.55 11.15
N GLU A 14 2.67 7.78 10.66
CA GLU A 14 2.90 8.54 9.42
C GLU A 14 2.14 7.91 8.24
N ILE A 15 2.20 6.58 8.08
CA ILE A 15 1.45 5.88 7.04
C ILE A 15 -0.07 6.06 7.21
N LYS A 16 -0.57 6.01 8.45
CA LYS A 16 -2.01 6.21 8.70
C LYS A 16 -2.45 7.64 8.37
N GLU A 17 -1.64 8.63 8.70
CA GLU A 17 -1.92 10.05 8.42
C GLU A 17 -1.99 10.29 6.90
N VAL A 18 -0.99 9.82 6.15
CA VAL A 18 -0.97 9.95 4.68
C VAL A 18 -2.16 9.23 4.03
N LEU A 19 -2.51 8.03 4.51
CA LEU A 19 -3.69 7.33 4.00
C LEU A 19 -4.98 8.10 4.31
N ALA A 20 -5.10 8.69 5.49
CA ALA A 20 -6.27 9.46 5.89
C ALA A 20 -6.46 10.72 5.03
N GLU A 21 -5.38 11.38 4.61
CA GLU A 21 -5.43 12.50 3.66
C GLU A 21 -6.04 12.10 2.31
N MET A 22 -5.87 10.83 1.91
CA MET A 22 -6.45 10.26 0.69
C MET A 22 -7.84 9.65 0.91
N GLY A 23 -8.38 9.71 2.13
CA GLY A 23 -9.64 9.04 2.50
C GLY A 23 -9.53 7.51 2.61
N LEU A 24 -8.32 6.99 2.78
CA LEU A 24 -8.01 5.56 2.87
C LEU A 24 -7.64 5.17 4.31
N HIS A 25 -7.69 3.88 4.62
CA HIS A 25 -7.21 3.36 5.91
C HIS A 25 -6.63 1.95 5.80
N LEU A 26 -5.83 1.56 6.78
CA LEU A 26 -5.32 0.19 6.87
C LEU A 26 -6.47 -0.78 7.20
N GLY A 27 -6.41 -1.99 6.64
CA GLY A 27 -7.42 -3.03 6.87
C GLY A 27 -8.72 -2.86 6.07
N MET A 28 -8.73 -2.04 5.03
CA MET A 28 -9.85 -1.96 4.10
C MET A 28 -10.08 -3.30 3.38
N ASN A 29 -11.35 -3.63 3.17
CA ASN A 29 -11.72 -4.70 2.26
C ASN A 29 -11.85 -4.12 0.85
N VAL A 30 -10.99 -4.56 -0.07
CA VAL A 30 -10.99 -4.11 -1.47
C VAL A 30 -11.57 -5.24 -2.32
N PRO A 31 -12.82 -5.12 -2.81
CA PRO A 31 -13.42 -6.15 -3.64
C PRO A 31 -12.66 -6.26 -4.97
N ASN A 32 -12.56 -7.48 -5.50
CA ASN A 32 -11.88 -7.77 -6.76
C ASN A 32 -10.38 -7.40 -6.79
N TRP A 33 -9.73 -7.39 -5.62
CA TRP A 33 -8.28 -7.32 -5.49
C TRP A 33 -7.68 -8.72 -5.29
N PRO A 34 -6.59 -9.09 -5.97
CA PRO A 34 -5.85 -8.30 -6.96
C PRO A 34 -6.59 -8.16 -8.30
N PRO A 35 -6.31 -7.11 -9.10
CA PRO A 35 -6.84 -6.96 -10.45
C PRO A 35 -6.35 -8.09 -11.36
N GLU A 36 -7.16 -8.52 -12.32
CA GLU A 36 -6.80 -9.59 -13.27
C GLU A 36 -5.55 -9.24 -14.11
N ASN A 37 -5.30 -7.96 -14.35
CA ASN A 37 -4.19 -7.45 -15.14
C ASN A 37 -2.95 -7.03 -14.30
N ILE A 38 -2.78 -7.60 -13.10
CA ILE A 38 -1.69 -7.20 -12.19
C ILE A 38 -0.29 -7.39 -12.80
N GLU A 39 -0.07 -8.43 -13.60
CA GLU A 39 1.22 -8.70 -14.26
C GLU A 39 1.55 -7.64 -15.32
N ASP A 40 0.56 -7.26 -16.15
CA ASP A 40 0.73 -6.22 -17.16
C ASP A 40 1.00 -4.85 -16.52
N LEU A 41 0.31 -4.54 -15.42
CA LEU A 41 0.53 -3.31 -14.67
C LEU A 41 1.94 -3.28 -14.07
N ALA A 42 2.38 -4.37 -13.44
CA ALA A 42 3.72 -4.46 -12.86
C ALA A 42 4.80 -4.26 -13.93
N LYS A 43 4.67 -4.93 -15.08
CA LYS A 43 5.62 -4.81 -16.19
C LYS A 43 5.70 -3.37 -16.73
N ARG A 44 4.55 -2.69 -16.90
CA ARG A 44 4.53 -1.27 -17.31
C ARG A 44 5.22 -0.37 -16.30
N PHE A 45 5.08 -0.62 -15.00
CA PHE A 45 5.76 0.19 -13.98
C PHE A 45 7.27 -0.04 -14.00
N GLU A 46 7.73 -1.29 -14.15
CA GLU A 46 9.16 -1.61 -14.27
C GLU A 46 9.80 -1.01 -15.53
N GLU A 47 9.08 -0.95 -16.65
CA GLU A 47 9.57 -0.35 -17.91
C GLU A 47 9.69 1.19 -17.85
N ASN A 48 8.94 1.85 -16.96
CA ASN A 48 8.93 3.30 -16.81
C ASN A 48 9.93 3.82 -15.75
N TYR A 49 10.68 2.93 -15.09
CA TYR A 49 11.72 3.23 -14.09
C TYR A 49 13.09 2.73 -14.56
#